data_AF-A0A6A5T955-F1
#
_entry.id   AF-A0A6A5T955-F1
#
_cell.length_a   1.000
_cell.length_b   1.000
_cell.length_c   1.000
_cell.angle_alpha   90.00
_cell.angle_beta   90.00
_cell.angle_gamma   90.00
#
_symmetry.space_group_name_H-M   'P 1'
#
loop_
_entity.id
_entity.type
_entity.pdbx_description
1 polymer ?
#
loop_
_entity_poly.entity_id
_entity_poly.type
_entity_poly.pdbx_seq_one_letter_code
_entity_poly.pdbx_strand_id
1 'polypeptide(L)'
;MTQKLLAKTLHILLVLILTLALLKAVWHALSLLIADAKPPPPPPVDNGPSMQDIAESLNTFWLSYDFDHCRNVCMVSRVACKLRGCVGVPGTKAWD
;
A
#
# COMPACT_ATOMS: atom_id res chain seq x y z
N MET A 1 36.03 2.71 50.39
CA MET A 1 35.16 1.56 50.01
C MET A 1 33.83 2.02 49.40
N THR A 2 33.26 3.12 49.90
CA THR A 2 31.96 3.72 49.48
C THR A 2 31.89 4.18 48.02
N GLN A 3 32.91 4.85 47.47
CA GLN A 3 32.90 5.34 46.07
C GLN A 3 32.73 4.22 45.03
N LYS A 4 33.38 3.06 45.23
CA LYS A 4 33.28 1.92 44.31
C LYS A 4 31.88 1.31 44.32
N LEU A 5 31.22 1.29 45.48
CA LEU A 5 29.83 0.84 45.60
C LEU A 5 28.90 1.81 44.86
N LEU A 6 29.09 3.12 45.07
CA LEU A 6 28.26 4.17 44.50
C LEU A 6 28.33 4.17 42.96
N ALA A 7 29.53 4.04 42.40
CA ALA A 7 29.73 3.92 40.95
C ALA A 7 29.04 2.67 40.36
N LYS A 8 29.11 1.52 41.04
CA LYS A 8 28.42 0.30 40.61
C LYS A 8 26.91 0.46 40.64
N THR A 9 26.36 1.03 41.71
CA THR A 9 24.92 1.29 41.82
C THR A 9 24.44 2.22 40.73
N LEU A 10 25.18 3.31 40.47
CA LEU A 10 24.83 4.28 39.42
C LEU A 10 24.87 3.64 38.03
N HIS A 11 25.86 2.79 37.76
CA HIS A 11 25.98 2.07 36.50
C HIS A 11 24.83 1.08 36.30
N ILE A 12 24.49 0.31 37.33
CA ILE A 12 23.33 -0.60 37.30
C ILE A 12 22.05 0.19 37.02
N LEU A 13 21.84 1.31 37.72
CA LEU A 13 20.67 2.16 37.53
C LEU A 13 20.59 2.71 36.10
N LEU A 14 21.72 3.17 35.56
CA LEU A 14 21.80 3.68 34.18
C LEU A 14 21.43 2.61 33.16
N VAL A 15 22.01 1.42 33.27
CA VAL A 15 21.70 0.29 32.37
C VAL A 15 20.21 -0.06 32.45
N LEU A 16 19.63 -0.05 33.64
CA LEU A 16 18.22 -0.36 33.85
C LEU A 16 17.30 0.68 33.21
N ILE A 17 17.61 1.97 33.35
CA ILE A 17 16.89 3.08 32.70
C ILE A 17 16.98 2.96 31.18
N LEU A 18 18.17 2.72 30.63
CA LEU A 18 18.37 2.58 29.19
C LEU A 18 17.59 1.39 28.62
N THR A 19 17.58 0.27 29.35
CA THR A 19 16.84 -0.94 28.94
C THR A 19 15.34 -0.69 28.93
N LEU A 20 14.80 -0.04 29.97
CA LEU A 20 13.37 0.33 30.02
C LEU A 20 12.99 1.32 28.93
N ALA A 21 13.86 2.30 28.62
CA ALA A 21 13.64 3.24 27.53
C ALA A 21 13.58 2.54 26.17
N LEU A 22 14.49 1.58 25.92
CA LEU A 22 14.50 0.75 24.71
C LEU A 22 13.20 -0.06 24.59
N LEU A 23 12.80 -0.76 25.64
CA LEU A 23 11.55 -1.55 25.65
C LEU A 23 10.34 -0.67 25.38
N LYS A 24 10.27 0.52 25.98
CA LYS A 24 9.18 1.48 25.76
C LYS A 24 9.16 1.99 24.33
N ALA A 25 10.32 2.28 23.74
CA ALA A 25 10.42 2.74 22.36
C ALA A 25 9.96 1.66 21.36
N VAL A 26 10.42 0.42 21.54
CA VAL A 26 10.01 -0.72 20.70
C VAL A 26 8.51 -0.98 20.84
N TRP A 27 8.00 -1.00 22.07
CA TRP A 27 6.57 -1.16 22.32
C TRP A 27 5.74 -0.08 21.65
N HIS A 28 6.18 1.18 21.72
CA HIS A 28 5.50 2.29 21.08
C HIS A 28 5.46 2.14 19.55
N ALA A 29 6.60 1.79 18.92
CA ALA A 29 6.66 1.52 17.48
C ALA A 29 5.72 0.38 17.06
N LEU A 30 5.69 -0.72 17.81
CA LEU A 30 4.76 -1.82 17.58
C LEU A 30 3.29 -1.40 17.74
N SER A 31 2.98 -0.56 18.74
CA SER A 31 1.61 -0.08 18.94
C SER A 31 1.10 0.77 17.77
N LEU A 32 1.98 1.54 17.13
CA LEU A 32 1.66 2.29 15.91
C LEU A 32 1.38 1.35 14.74
N LEU A 33 2.24 0.34 14.53
CA LEU A 33 2.05 -0.68 13.49
C LEU A 33 0.73 -1.45 13.66
N ILE A 34 0.36 -1.79 14.89
CA ILE A 34 -0.90 -2.49 15.19
C ILE A 34 -2.10 -1.57 14.91
N ALA A 35 -2.00 -0.28 15.21
CA ALA A 35 -3.06 0.67 14.91
C ALA A 35 -3.29 0.83 13.40
N ASP A 36 -2.21 0.78 12.61
CA ASP A 36 -2.24 0.85 11.14
C ASP A 36 -2.66 -0.48 10.49
N ALA A 37 -2.54 -1.61 11.19
CA ALA A 37 -2.92 -2.93 10.69
C ALA A 37 -4.45 -3.14 10.60
N LYS A 38 -5.27 -2.11 10.82
CA LYS A 38 -6.71 -2.22 10.57
C LYS A 38 -6.93 -2.53 9.09
N PRO A 39 -7.59 -3.65 8.75
CA PRO A 39 -7.92 -3.93 7.37
C PRO A 39 -8.77 -2.78 6.83
N PRO A 40 -8.56 -2.37 5.56
CA PRO A 40 -9.43 -1.40 4.94
C PRO A 40 -10.88 -1.89 5.07
N PRO A 41 -11.86 -0.97 5.22
CA PRO A 41 -13.26 -1.36 5.25
C PRO A 41 -13.56 -2.25 4.04
N PRO A 42 -14.41 -3.27 4.17
CA PRO A 42 -14.79 -4.09 3.03
C PRO A 42 -15.28 -3.15 1.93
N PRO A 43 -14.88 -3.38 0.67
CA PRO A 43 -15.40 -2.58 -0.43
C PRO A 43 -16.93 -2.64 -0.36
N PRO A 44 -17.64 -1.51 -0.64
CA PRO A 44 -19.08 -1.57 -0.77
C PRO A 44 -19.43 -2.70 -1.72
N VAL A 45 -20.47 -3.48 -1.41
CA VAL A 45 -21.04 -4.47 -2.31
C VAL A 45 -21.75 -3.69 -3.41
N ASP A 46 -20.94 -3.05 -4.25
CA ASP A 46 -21.36 -2.53 -5.52
C ASP A 46 -21.48 -3.74 -6.43
N ASN A 47 -22.58 -3.86 -7.16
CA ASN A 47 -22.64 -4.76 -8.29
C ASN A 47 -21.57 -4.23 -9.23
N GLY A 48 -20.36 -4.80 -9.15
CA GLY A 48 -19.16 -4.21 -9.72
C GLY A 48 -19.39 -3.76 -11.15
N PRO A 49 -18.63 -2.75 -11.62
CA PRO A 49 -18.86 -2.13 -12.92
C PRO A 49 -19.08 -3.19 -13.99
N SER A 50 -20.11 -2.99 -14.81
CA SER A 50 -20.40 -3.92 -15.90
C SER A 50 -19.19 -4.05 -16.80
N MET A 51 -19.11 -5.12 -17.60
CA MET A 51 -18.01 -5.25 -18.57
C MET A 51 -17.93 -4.04 -19.51
N GLN A 52 -19.06 -3.37 -19.75
CA GLN A 52 -19.12 -2.10 -20.49
C GLN A 52 -18.44 -0.96 -19.72
N ASP A 53 -18.76 -0.78 -18.43
CA ASP A 53 -18.20 0.29 -17.58
C ASP A 53 -16.69 0.09 -17.34
N ILE A 54 -16.26 -1.17 -17.16
CA ILE A 54 -14.84 -1.52 -17.08
C ILE A 54 -14.16 -1.17 -18.39
N ALA A 55 -14.77 -1.52 -19.52
CA ALA A 55 -14.16 -1.25 -20.80
C ALA A 55 -14.11 0.24 -21.10
N GLU A 56 -15.15 1.01 -20.77
CA GLU A 56 -15.23 2.47 -20.93
C GLU A 56 -14.24 3.21 -20.03
N SER A 57 -14.09 2.79 -18.77
CA SER A 57 -13.10 3.37 -17.85
C SER A 57 -11.65 3.06 -18.22
N LEU A 58 -11.41 1.95 -18.93
CA LEU A 58 -10.12 1.65 -19.56
C LEU A 58 -9.96 2.33 -20.92
N ASN A 59 -11.04 2.90 -21.47
CA ASN A 59 -11.09 3.68 -22.71
C ASN A 59 -10.95 5.18 -22.46
N THR A 60 -10.24 5.59 -21.40
CA THR A 60 -9.99 7.00 -21.08
C THR A 60 -9.24 7.70 -22.22
N PHE A 61 -10.01 8.34 -23.09
CA PHE A 61 -9.62 9.50 -23.89
C PHE A 61 -8.22 9.38 -24.55
N TRP A 62 -8.05 8.35 -25.38
CA TRP A 62 -6.84 8.13 -26.20
C TRP A 62 -6.71 9.11 -27.39
N LEU A 63 -7.11 10.37 -27.20
CA LEU A 63 -6.91 11.48 -28.13
C LEU A 63 -5.60 12.24 -27.86
N SER A 64 -4.84 11.87 -26.83
CA SER A 64 -3.49 12.38 -26.65
C SER A 64 -2.58 11.73 -27.70
N TYR A 65 -2.02 12.56 -28.58
CA TYR A 65 -0.98 12.21 -29.55
C TYR A 65 0.36 11.78 -28.88
N ASP A 66 0.34 11.48 -27.58
CA ASP A 66 1.49 11.06 -26.80
C ASP A 66 1.56 9.53 -26.77
N PHE A 67 2.15 8.99 -27.84
CA PHE A 67 2.28 7.55 -28.05
C PHE A 67 3.11 6.88 -26.95
N ASP A 68 4.08 7.56 -26.35
CA ASP A 68 4.98 6.97 -25.34
C ASP A 68 4.33 6.90 -23.97
N HIS A 69 3.57 7.93 -23.58
CA HIS A 69 2.80 7.89 -22.33
C HIS A 69 1.57 6.98 -22.45
N CYS A 70 0.96 6.89 -23.63
CA CYS A 70 -0.07 5.88 -23.90
C CYS A 70 0.51 4.50 -23.76
N ARG A 71 1.62 4.16 -24.42
CA ARG A 71 2.04 2.77 -24.64
C ARG A 71 1.99 1.90 -23.39
N ASN A 72 2.48 2.38 -22.26
CA ASN A 72 2.46 1.60 -21.02
C ASN A 72 1.05 1.51 -20.43
N VAL A 73 0.29 2.61 -20.39
CA VAL A 73 -1.08 2.61 -19.88
C VAL A 73 -2.00 1.82 -20.81
N CYS A 74 -1.92 1.99 -22.13
CA CYS A 74 -2.74 1.25 -23.09
C CYS A 74 -2.38 -0.23 -23.15
N MET A 75 -1.10 -0.61 -22.95
CA MET A 75 -0.73 -2.02 -22.79
C MET A 75 -1.25 -2.63 -21.48
N VAL A 76 -1.15 -1.91 -20.36
CA VAL A 76 -1.65 -2.38 -19.06
C VAL A 76 -3.18 -2.48 -19.07
N SER A 77 -3.88 -1.48 -19.61
CA SER A 77 -5.33 -1.49 -19.79
C SER A 77 -5.78 -2.62 -20.72
N ARG A 78 -5.02 -2.93 -21.78
CA ARG A 78 -5.30 -4.09 -22.65
C ARG A 78 -5.18 -5.40 -21.90
N VAL A 79 -4.11 -5.60 -21.13
CA VAL A 79 -3.91 -6.81 -20.32
C VAL A 79 -5.01 -6.92 -19.26
N ALA A 80 -5.34 -5.83 -18.57
CA ALA A 80 -6.42 -5.78 -17.60
C ALA A 80 -7.77 -6.15 -18.25
N CYS A 81 -8.06 -5.62 -19.44
CA CYS A 81 -9.30 -5.92 -20.14
C CYS A 81 -9.38 -7.39 -20.58
N LYS A 82 -8.27 -7.96 -21.06
CA LYS A 82 -8.18 -9.39 -21.40
C LYS A 82 -8.42 -10.27 -20.18
N LEU A 83 -7.84 -9.94 -19.03
CA LEU A 83 -8.03 -10.68 -17.78
C LEU A 83 -9.46 -10.59 -17.24
N ARG A 84 -10.17 -9.49 -17.55
CA ARG A 84 -11.57 -9.28 -17.16
C ARG A 84 -12.57 -9.76 -18.21
N GLY A 85 -12.13 -10.22 -19.38
CA GLY A 85 -13.02 -10.74 -20.42
C GLY A 85 -13.80 -9.66 -21.19
N CYS A 86 -13.32 -8.41 -21.22
CA CYS A 86 -13.97 -7.34 -21.99
C CYS A 86 -13.53 -7.24 -23.46
N VAL A 87 -12.89 -8.29 -23.99
CA VAL A 87 -12.50 -8.35 -25.41
C VAL A 87 -13.76 -8.49 -26.27
N GLY A 88 -13.94 -7.60 -27.25
CA GLY A 88 -15.08 -7.64 -28.18
C GLY A 88 -16.34 -6.94 -27.68
N VAL A 89 -16.26 -6.17 -26.59
CA VAL A 89 -17.36 -5.34 -26.10
C VAL A 89 -17.61 -4.17 -27.08
N PRO A 90 -18.86 -3.92 -27.53
CA PRO A 90 -19.17 -2.82 -28.45
C PRO A 90 -18.68 -1.46 -27.92
N GLY A 91 -18.07 -0.65 -28.80
CA GLY A 91 -17.51 0.66 -28.43
C GLY A 91 -16.07 0.63 -27.87
N THR A 92 -15.48 -0.56 -27.71
CA THR A 92 -14.07 -0.71 -27.33
C THR A 92 -13.18 -0.83 -28.57
N LYS A 93 -11.97 -0.29 -28.49
CA LYS A 93 -10.99 -0.41 -29.58
C LYS A 93 -10.52 -1.87 -29.68
N ALA A 94 -10.71 -2.50 -30.84
CA ALA A 94 -10.04 -3.75 -31.17
C ALA A 94 -8.54 -3.46 -31.35
N TRP A 95 -7.70 -4.12 -30.57
CA TRP A 95 -6.25 -3.98 -30.63
C TRP A 95 -5.66 -5.18 -31.37
N ASP A 96 -6.01 -5.30 -32.65
CA ASP A 96 -5.49 -6.28 -33.59
C ASP A 96 -4.58 -5.59 -34.62
#